data_AF-A0A554JUC2-F1
#
_entry.id   AF-A0A554JUC2-F1
#
_cell.length_a   1.000
_cell.length_b   1.000
_cell.length_c   1.000
_cell.angle_alpha   90.00
_cell.angle_beta   90.00
_cell.angle_gamma   90.00
#
_symmetry.space_group_name_H-M   'P 1'
#
loop_
_entity.id
_entity.type
_entity.pdbx_description
1 polymer ?
#
loop_
_entity_poly.entity_id
_entity_poly.type
_entity_poly.pdbx_seq_one_letter_code
_entity_poly.pdbx_strand_id
1 'polypeptide(L)' 'MAGKRNRDLEINQVGTTLSVFMETYNKSIPASFPAASMPILKKFQALHPVLFKNGDEWSIDKHRKKLMDWLPSSGKIS' A
#
# COMPACT_ATOMS: atom_id res chain seq x y z
N MET A 1 -25.46 -19.53 9.49
CA MET A 1 -25.30 -18.16 8.96
C MET A 1 -23.82 -17.80 9.01
N ALA A 2 -23.09 -18.06 7.92
CA ALA A 2 -21.64 -17.92 7.84
C ALA A 2 -21.24 -16.75 6.93
N GLY A 3 -20.15 -16.05 7.25
CA GLY A 3 -19.34 -15.41 6.21
C GLY A 3 -19.25 -13.89 6.17
N LYS A 4 -19.19 -13.17 7.31
CA LYS A 4 -18.94 -11.71 7.26
C LYS A 4 -17.95 -11.16 8.29
N ARG A 5 -16.96 -11.95 8.73
CA ARG A 5 -15.95 -11.49 9.70
C ARG A 5 -14.49 -11.80 9.37
N ASN A 6 -14.19 -12.53 8.29
CA ASN A 6 -12.81 -12.97 7.99
C ASN A 6 -12.10 -12.21 6.86
N ARG A 7 -12.80 -11.36 6.09
CA ARG A 7 -12.17 -10.66 4.95
C ARG A 7 -11.11 -9.65 5.39
N ASP A 8 -11.26 -9.05 6.57
CA ASP A 8 -10.33 -8.03 7.05
C ASP A 8 -8.97 -8.63 7.45
N LEU A 9 -8.97 -9.84 8.00
CA LEU A 9 -7.75 -10.55 8.40
C LEU A 9 -7.00 -11.12 7.18
N GLU A 10 -7.73 -11.63 6.19
CA GLU A 10 -7.11 -12.11 4.94
C GLU A 10 -6.46 -10.96 4.15
N ILE A 11 -7.08 -9.78 4.06
CA ILE A 11 -6.52 -8.63 3.32
C ILE A 11 -5.20 -8.12 3.93
N ASN A 12 -4.99 -8.31 5.23
CA ASN A 12 -3.76 -7.89 5.90
C ASN A 12 -2.61 -8.91 5.75
N GLN A 13 -2.90 -10.18 5.44
CA GLN A 13 -1.90 -11.26 5.36
C GLN A 13 -1.71 -11.87 3.96
N VAL A 14 -2.74 -11.86 3.11
CA VAL A 14 -2.66 -12.24 1.69
C VAL A 14 -2.21 -11.03 0.89
N GLY A 15 -1.16 -11.19 0.09
CA GLY A 15 -0.74 -10.13 -0.81
C GLY A 15 -1.90 -9.63 -1.65
N THR A 16 -2.11 -8.32 -1.57
CA THR A 16 -3.16 -7.61 -2.27
C THR A 16 -2.61 -7.03 -3.57
N THR A 17 -3.51 -6.72 -4.49
CA THR A 17 -3.13 -6.08 -5.75
C THR A 17 -2.92 -4.58 -5.53
N LEU A 18 -2.12 -3.95 -6.40
CA LEU A 18 -1.80 -2.52 -6.32
C LEU A 18 -3.05 -1.62 -6.21
N SER A 19 -4.13 -1.95 -6.92
CA SER A 19 -5.38 -1.19 -6.87
C SER A 19 -6.08 -1.28 -5.51
N VAL A 20 -6.13 -2.48 -4.91
CA VAL A 20 -6.72 -2.68 -3.59
C VAL A 20 -5.85 -2.06 -2.51
N PHE A 21 -4.52 -2.16 -2.63
CA PHE A 21 -3.59 -1.46 -1.75
C PHE A 21 -3.84 0.05 -1.79
N MET A 22 -3.96 0.64 -2.98
CA MET A 22 -4.22 2.07 -3.16
C MET A 22 -5.50 2.50 -2.45
N GLU A 23 -6.60 1.76 -2.65
CA GLU A 23 -7.90 2.10 -2.09
C GLU A 23 -7.88 2.01 -0.55
N THR A 24 -7.34 0.93 0.00
CA THR A 24 -7.20 0.74 1.45
C THR A 24 -6.23 1.75 2.06
N TYR A 25 -5.12 2.03 1.39
CA TYR A 25 -4.16 3.06 1.82
C TYR A 25 -4.85 4.42 1.91
N ASN A 26 -5.52 4.85 0.84
CA ASN A 26 -6.22 6.13 0.79
C ASN A 26 -7.37 6.24 1.81
N LYS A 27 -8.03 5.13 2.16
CA LYS A 27 -9.05 5.08 3.22
C LYS A 27 -8.46 5.10 4.63
N SER A 28 -7.23 4.62 4.81
CA SER A 28 -6.59 4.45 6.13
C SER A 28 -5.62 5.57 6.50
N ILE A 29 -5.18 6.39 5.54
CA ILE A 29 -4.31 7.54 5.81
C ILE A 29 -5.07 8.71 6.42
N PRO A 30 -4.44 9.49 7.31
CA PRO A 30 -5.00 10.75 7.79
C PRO A 30 -5.02 11.79 6.66
N ALA A 31 -5.98 12.73 6.70
CA ALA A 31 -6.17 13.76 5.67
C ALA A 31 -4.96 14.67 5.42
N SER A 32 -4.00 14.71 6.35
CA SER A 32 -2.75 15.44 6.20
C SER A 32 -1.72 14.75 5.30
N PHE A 33 -1.92 13.47 4.95
CA PHE A 33 -1.01 12.72 4.09
C PHE A 33 -1.50 12.71 2.63
N PRO A 34 -0.58 12.78 1.66
CA PRO A 34 -0.93 12.68 0.26
C PRO A 34 -1.50 11.30 -0.07
N ALA A 35 -2.57 11.29 -0.84
CA ALA A 35 -3.16 10.08 -1.39
C ALA A 35 -2.14 9.36 -2.28
N ALA A 36 -2.01 8.05 -2.10
CA ALA A 36 -1.26 7.24 -3.03
C ALA A 36 -2.04 7.13 -4.35
N SER A 37 -1.33 7.34 -5.45
CA SER A 37 -1.85 7.14 -6.80
C SER A 37 -1.09 6.00 -7.47
N MET A 38 -1.72 5.32 -8.44
CA MET A 38 -1.08 4.25 -9.22
C MET A 38 0.35 4.57 -9.71
N PRO A 39 0.67 5.74 -10.29
CA PRO A 39 2.04 6.05 -10.73
C PRO A 39 3.04 6.15 -9.56
N ILE A 40 2.60 6.62 -8.39
CA ILE A 40 3.43 6.72 -7.18
C ILE A 40 3.73 5.32 -6.65
N LEU A 41 2.71 4.45 -6.59
CA LEU A 41 2.86 3.07 -6.15
C LEU A 41 3.79 2.28 -7.08
N LYS A 42 3.66 2.45 -8.40
CA LYS A 42 4.57 1.84 -9.37
C LYS A 42 6.01 2.32 -9.19
N LYS A 43 6.23 3.62 -8.97
CA LYS A 43 7.57 4.16 -8.65
C LYS A 43 8.12 3.55 -7.37
N PHE A 44 7.32 3.48 -6.32
CA PHE A 44 7.72 2.88 -5.05
C PHE A 44 8.12 1.41 -5.22
N GLN A 45 7.33 0.64 -5.99
CA GLN A 45 7.64 -0.75 -6.30
C GLN A 45 8.94 -0.91 -7.06
N ALA A 46 9.17 -0.07 -8.07
CA ALA A 46 10.40 -0.08 -8.86
C ALA A 46 11.65 0.35 -8.04
N LEU A 47 11.48 1.25 -7.07
CA LEU A 47 12.56 1.72 -6.20
C LEU A 47 12.85 0.77 -5.03
N HIS A 48 11.86 0.00 -4.61
CA HIS A 48 11.97 -0.93 -3.48
C HIS A 48 11.63 -2.37 -3.86
N PRO A 49 12.24 -2.95 -4.92
CA PRO A 49 11.98 -4.35 -5.30
C PRO A 49 12.33 -5.33 -4.18
N VAL A 50 13.21 -4.92 -3.24
CA VAL A 50 13.56 -5.67 -2.03
C VAL A 50 12.38 -5.90 -1.07
N LEU A 51 11.30 -5.12 -1.16
CA LEU A 51 10.07 -5.34 -0.39
C LEU A 51 9.15 -6.38 -1.04
N PHE A 52 9.31 -6.58 -2.35
CA PHE A 52 8.52 -7.43 -3.23
C PHE A 52 9.20 -8.80 -3.45
N LYS A 53 9.66 -9.43 -2.36
CA LYS A 53 10.44 -10.70 -2.43
C LYS A 53 9.62 -11.90 -2.91
N ASN A 54 8.29 -11.85 -2.83
CA ASN A 54 7.38 -12.88 -3.34
C ASN A 54 6.70 -12.43 -4.65
N GLY A 55 7.27 -11.47 -5.39
CA GLY A 55 6.67 -10.88 -6.57
C GLY A 55 5.83 -9.64 -6.25
N ASP A 56 4.81 -9.35 -7.04
CA ASP A 56 3.99 -8.12 -7.00
C ASP A 56 2.97 -8.05 -5.84
N GLU A 57 3.15 -8.84 -4.78
CA GLU A 57 2.24 -8.88 -3.64
C GLU A 57 2.42 -7.66 -2.73
N TRP A 58 1.40 -6.79 -2.70
CA TRP A 58 1.36 -5.67 -1.77
C TRP A 58 0.81 -6.13 -0.42
N SER A 59 1.41 -5.70 0.68
CA SER A 59 0.86 -5.91 2.02
C SER A 59 0.60 -4.57 2.67
N ILE A 60 -0.63 -4.34 3.14
CA ILE A 60 -1.02 -3.08 3.77
C ILE A 60 -0.08 -2.74 4.91
N ASP A 61 0.12 -3.65 5.87
CA ASP A 61 0.97 -3.37 7.04
C ASP A 61 2.43 -3.05 6.66
N LYS A 62 3.08 -3.93 5.88
CA LYS A 62 4.50 -3.76 5.48
C LYS A 62 4.72 -2.55 4.58
N HIS A 63 3.89 -2.37 3.56
CA HIS A 63 4.12 -1.36 2.54
C HIS A 63 3.56 0.01 2.93
N ARG A 64 2.49 0.10 3.74
CA ARG A 64 1.92 1.39 4.17
C ARG A 64 2.95 2.21 4.94
N LYS A 65 3.59 1.62 5.95
CA LYS A 65 4.57 2.37 6.77
C LYS A 65 5.74 2.86 5.92
N LYS A 66 6.21 2.01 5.00
CA LYS A 66 7.34 2.33 4.13
C LYS A 66 6.96 3.36 3.04
N LEU A 67 5.75 3.29 2.53
CA LEU A 67 5.22 4.26 1.58
C LEU A 67 4.96 5.61 2.26
N MET A 68 4.45 5.64 3.48
CA MET A 68 4.27 6.89 4.26
C MET A 68 5.59 7.57 4.61
N ASP A 69 6.65 6.80 4.83
CA ASP A 69 8.02 7.32 5.03
C ASP A 69 8.61 7.87 3.72
N TRP A 70 8.36 7.17 2.60
CA TRP A 70 8.89 7.54 1.29
C TRP A 70 8.12 8.67 0.60
N LEU A 71 6.79 8.73 0.72
CA LEU A 71 5.92 9.74 0.10
C LEU A 71 6.35 11.19 0.34
N PRO A 72 6.54 11.66 1.59
CA PRO A 72 6.99 13.02 1.85
C PRO A 72 8.40 13.30 1.30
N SER A 73 9.26 12.28 1.24
CA SER A 73 10.57 12.37 0.58
C SER A 73 10.45 12.46 -0.94
N SER A 74 9.45 11.79 -1.54
CA SER A 74 9.17 11.84 -2.97
C SER A 74 8.40 13.10 -3.41
N GLY A 75 7.67 13.72 -2.49
CA GLY A 75 6.85 14.93 -2.70
C GLY A 75 7.64 16.24 -2.73
N LYS A 76 8.95 16.19 -2.50
CA LYS A 76 9.91 17.29 -2.71
C LYS A 76 10.37 17.41 -4.17
N ILE A 77 9.61 16.87 -5.12
CA ILE A 77 9.84 17.03 -6.56
C ILE A 77 8.56 17.62 -7.17
N SER A 78 8.34 18.89 -6.86
CA SER A 78 7.74 19.91 -7.74
C SER A 78 8.00 21.27 -7.12
#